data_AF-K9SM96-F1
#
_entry.id   AF-K9SM96-F1
#
_cell.length_a   1.000
_cell.length_b   1.000
_cell.length_c   1.000
_cell.angle_alpha   90.00
_cell.angle_beta   90.00
_cell.angle_gamma   90.00
#
_symmetry.space_group_name_H-M   'P 1'
#
loop_
_entity.id
_entity.type
_entity.pdbx_description
1 polymer ?
#
loop_
_entity_poly.entity_id
_entity_poly.type
_entity_poly.pdbx_seq_one_letter_code
_entity_poly.pdbx_strand_id
1 'polypeptide(L)'
;MSIDRTGSNSLTQNLQQQINAQSNNQANLAQNLNPNDRPSYPKAALIEQTLAKIKFNPQGLIPAIAQDAEDGTVLMMAWMNAESLALSIETGEVHYWSRSRQELWHKGATSGHIQRIKAMYYDCDADALLVKIEQIGDVACHTGARSCFFNQIL
;
A
#
# COMPACT_ATOMS: atom_id res chain seq x y z
N MET A 1 7.47 -19.60 44.90
CA MET A 1 7.36 -18.15 45.15
C MET A 1 7.80 -17.44 43.90
N SER A 2 6.88 -16.69 43.30
CA SER A 2 7.00 -16.01 42.01
C SER A 2 8.16 -15.01 41.99
N ILE A 3 8.82 -14.92 40.84
CA ILE A 3 9.72 -13.81 40.52
C ILE A 3 8.89 -12.83 39.69
N ASP A 4 8.51 -11.71 40.30
CA ASP A 4 7.82 -10.60 39.65
C ASP A 4 8.71 -9.97 38.56
N ARG A 5 8.18 -9.88 37.34
CA ARG A 5 8.69 -9.00 36.28
C ARG A 5 7.62 -7.98 35.94
N THR A 6 7.61 -6.86 36.65
CA THR A 6 6.77 -5.69 36.28
C THR A 6 7.69 -4.48 36.12
N GLY A 7 8.17 -4.27 34.89
CA GLY A 7 9.10 -3.18 34.55
C GLY A 7 8.92 -2.63 33.13
N SER A 8 7.76 -2.84 32.50
CA SER A 8 7.31 -2.13 31.30
C SER A 8 5.86 -1.73 31.57
N ASN A 9 5.47 -0.45 31.55
CA ASN A 9 4.87 0.13 30.34
C ASN A 9 4.41 1.59 30.57
N SER A 10 5.13 2.46 31.28
CA SER A 10 4.64 3.84 31.46
C SER A 10 4.66 4.66 30.15
N LEU A 11 5.67 4.48 29.29
CA LEU A 11 5.76 5.15 27.98
C LEU A 11 4.72 4.62 26.98
N THR A 12 4.48 3.31 26.98
CA THR A 12 3.52 2.60 26.13
C THR A 12 2.08 2.87 26.55
N GLN A 13 1.80 3.01 27.85
CA GLN A 13 0.50 3.46 28.35
C GLN A 13 0.23 4.92 27.98
N ASN A 14 1.23 5.80 28.08
CA ASN A 14 1.08 7.20 27.67
C ASN A 14 0.88 7.37 26.17
N LEU A 15 1.58 6.58 25.34
CA LEU A 15 1.39 6.59 23.89
C LEU A 15 0.01 6.03 23.50
N GLN A 16 -0.44 4.94 24.13
CA GLN A 16 -1.78 4.40 23.91
C GLN A 16 -2.87 5.37 24.36
N GLN A 17 -2.67 6.08 25.48
CA GLN A 17 -3.58 7.14 25.94
C GLN A 17 -3.61 8.33 24.98
N GLN A 18 -2.48 8.74 24.41
CA GLN A 18 -2.42 9.81 23.41
C GLN A 18 -3.09 9.42 22.08
N ILE A 19 -2.88 8.18 21.62
CA ILE A 19 -3.57 7.63 20.45
C ILE A 19 -5.07 7.57 20.72
N ASN A 20 -5.50 7.05 21.86
CA ASN A 20 -6.91 6.96 22.22
C ASN A 20 -7.55 8.37 22.36
N ALA A 21 -6.83 9.35 22.91
CA ALA A 21 -7.30 10.73 23.01
C ALA A 21 -7.41 11.44 21.64
N GLN A 22 -6.49 11.16 20.72
CA GLN A 22 -6.56 11.66 19.34
C GLN A 22 -7.71 11.01 18.56
N SER A 23 -7.90 9.70 18.69
CA SER A 23 -9.03 8.98 18.09
C SER A 23 -10.37 9.44 18.63
N ASN A 24 -10.47 9.68 19.95
CA ASN A 24 -11.69 10.18 20.58
C ASN A 24 -12.01 11.63 20.18
N ASN A 25 -11.00 12.48 20.01
CA ASN A 25 -11.20 13.85 19.52
C ASN A 25 -11.59 13.89 18.04
N GLN A 26 -11.03 13.03 17.20
CA GLN A 26 -11.46 12.92 15.80
C GLN A 26 -12.88 12.36 15.68
N ALA A 27 -13.24 11.35 16.48
CA ALA A 27 -14.59 10.80 16.53
C ALA A 27 -15.63 11.84 16.99
N ASN A 28 -15.31 12.65 18.00
CA ASN A 28 -16.18 13.72 18.48
C ASN A 28 -16.27 14.92 17.53
N LEU A 29 -15.21 15.23 16.76
CA LEU A 29 -15.29 16.22 15.68
C LEU A 29 -16.23 15.74 14.57
N ALA A 30 -16.14 14.46 14.17
CA ALA A 30 -16.99 13.89 13.11
C ALA A 30 -18.49 13.85 13.47
N GLN A 31 -18.83 13.77 14.76
CA GLN A 31 -20.21 13.75 15.24
C GLN A 31 -20.92 15.11 15.20
N ASN A 32 -20.18 16.22 15.14
CA ASN A 32 -20.72 17.58 15.15
C ASN A 32 -20.69 18.29 13.79
N LEU A 33 -20.27 17.60 12.72
CA LEU A 33 -20.28 18.12 11.36
C LEU A 33 -21.65 17.85 10.71
N ASN A 34 -22.19 18.88 10.05
CA ASN A 34 -23.31 18.79 9.12
C ASN A 34 -23.05 17.64 8.13
N PRO A 35 -24.01 16.73 7.85
CA PRO A 35 -23.82 15.59 6.95
C PRO A 35 -23.24 15.94 5.58
N ASN A 36 -23.48 17.16 5.07
CA ASN A 36 -22.96 17.65 3.80
C ASN A 36 -21.57 18.29 3.87
N ASP A 37 -21.06 18.56 5.08
CA ASP A 37 -19.73 19.12 5.35
C ASP A 37 -18.76 18.06 5.90
N ARG A 38 -19.19 16.79 5.96
CA ARG A 38 -18.31 15.65 6.27
C ARG A 38 -17.38 15.42 5.10
N PRO A 39 -16.06 15.29 5.31
CA PRO A 39 -15.16 14.94 4.23
C PRO A 39 -15.63 13.64 3.57
N SER A 40 -15.84 13.66 2.27
CA SER A 40 -16.27 12.49 1.52
C SER A 40 -15.15 11.45 1.51
N TYR A 41 -15.08 10.53 2.47
CA TYR A 41 -13.99 9.54 2.44
C TYR A 41 -14.45 8.08 2.40
N PRO A 42 -15.05 7.64 1.27
CA PRO A 42 -15.05 6.22 0.92
C PRO A 42 -13.62 5.66 0.83
N LYS A 43 -12.59 6.47 0.50
CA LYS A 43 -11.20 6.01 0.36
C LYS A 43 -10.49 5.68 1.68
N ALA A 44 -10.59 6.51 2.72
CA ALA A 44 -9.93 6.23 4.00
C ALA A 44 -10.43 4.91 4.62
N ALA A 45 -11.76 4.72 4.64
CA ALA A 45 -12.36 3.47 5.09
C ALA A 45 -11.95 2.28 4.21
N LEU A 46 -11.86 2.45 2.88
CA LEU A 46 -11.36 1.43 1.97
C LEU A 46 -9.91 1.05 2.27
N ILE A 47 -9.03 2.01 2.51
CA ILE A 47 -7.62 1.78 2.85
C ILE A 47 -7.53 0.97 4.14
N GLU A 48 -8.20 1.39 5.23
CA GLU A 48 -8.19 0.66 6.50
C GLU A 48 -8.70 -0.78 6.34
N GLN A 49 -9.84 -0.95 5.66
CA GLN A 49 -10.41 -2.28 5.40
C GLN A 49 -9.50 -3.16 4.53
N THR A 50 -8.75 -2.55 3.61
CA THR A 50 -7.81 -3.27 2.75
C THR A 50 -6.59 -3.71 3.53
N LEU A 51 -5.96 -2.81 4.28
CA LEU A 51 -4.79 -3.10 5.11
C LEU A 51 -5.08 -4.15 6.19
N ALA A 52 -6.32 -4.19 6.70
CA ALA A 52 -6.75 -5.21 7.66
C ALA A 52 -6.92 -6.62 7.04
N LYS A 53 -7.11 -6.74 5.72
CA LYS A 53 -7.29 -8.02 5.02
C LYS A 53 -5.99 -8.60 4.47
N ILE A 54 -5.05 -7.73 4.09
CA ILE A 54 -3.80 -8.13 3.45
C ILE A 54 -2.85 -8.77 4.45
N LYS A 55 -2.25 -9.89 4.05
CA LYS A 55 -1.21 -10.59 4.80
C LYS A 55 0.15 -10.18 4.31
N PHE A 56 0.77 -9.25 5.04
CA PHE A 56 2.18 -8.94 4.83
C PHE A 56 3.06 -10.07 5.37
N ASN A 57 4.17 -10.33 4.69
CA ASN A 57 5.19 -11.26 5.15
C ASN A 57 5.88 -10.75 6.44
N PRO A 58 6.80 -11.51 7.06
CA PRO A 58 7.48 -11.09 8.30
C PRO A 58 8.30 -9.79 8.19
N GLN A 59 8.61 -9.33 6.98
CA GLN A 59 9.29 -8.05 6.73
C GLN A 59 8.30 -6.89 6.51
N GLY A 60 6.99 -7.13 6.65
CA GLY A 60 5.95 -6.13 6.40
C GLY A 60 5.71 -5.87 4.91
N LEU A 61 5.99 -6.85 4.05
CA LEU A 61 5.92 -6.71 2.59
C LEU A 61 4.95 -7.70 1.94
N ILE A 62 4.35 -7.28 0.81
CA ILE A 62 3.52 -8.12 -0.07
C ILE A 62 4.05 -8.01 -1.52
N PRO A 63 4.17 -9.11 -2.29
CA PRO A 63 4.44 -9.03 -3.72
C PRO A 63 3.26 -8.41 -4.47
N ALA A 64 3.55 -7.48 -5.37
CA ALA A 64 2.58 -6.84 -6.25
C ALA A 64 3.00 -7.05 -7.71
N ILE A 65 2.16 -7.76 -8.46
CA ILE A 65 2.32 -8.06 -9.88
C ILE A 65 1.60 -6.96 -10.66
N ALA A 66 2.36 -6.14 -11.39
CA ALA A 66 1.80 -5.17 -12.33
C ALA A 66 1.52 -5.86 -13.66
N GLN A 67 0.26 -5.85 -14.07
CA GLN A 67 -0.21 -6.41 -15.34
C GLN A 67 -0.89 -5.31 -16.14
N ASP A 68 -0.58 -5.22 -17.42
CA ASP A 68 -1.26 -4.30 -18.32
C ASP A 68 -2.77 -4.63 -18.36
N ALA A 69 -3.58 -3.59 -18.25
CA ALA A 69 -5.03 -3.70 -18.27
C ALA A 69 -5.58 -3.95 -19.68
N GLU A 70 -4.87 -3.50 -20.72
CA GLU A 70 -5.28 -3.62 -22.12
C GLU A 70 -5.05 -5.02 -22.68
N ASP A 71 -3.82 -5.53 -22.59
CA ASP A 71 -3.41 -6.78 -23.25
C ASP A 71 -3.14 -7.94 -22.28
N GLY A 72 -3.11 -7.68 -20.97
CA GLY A 72 -2.83 -8.71 -19.96
C GLY A 72 -1.35 -9.08 -19.80
N THR A 73 -0.42 -8.38 -20.46
CA THR A 73 1.02 -8.59 -20.31
C THR A 73 1.44 -8.34 -18.87
N VAL A 74 2.17 -9.28 -18.26
CA VAL A 74 2.81 -9.04 -16.97
C VAL A 74 4.01 -8.13 -17.20
N LEU A 75 3.98 -6.92 -16.61
CA LEU A 75 5.02 -5.91 -16.82
C LEU A 75 6.15 -6.05 -15.80
N MET A 76 5.83 -6.24 -14.53
CA MET A 76 6.83 -6.40 -13.47
C MET A 76 6.23 -6.98 -12.19
N MET A 77 7.11 -7.42 -11.28
CA MET A 77 6.77 -7.66 -9.89
C MET A 77 7.66 -6.77 -9.01
N ALA A 78 7.05 -6.12 -8.02
CA ALA A 78 7.77 -5.39 -6.98
C ALA A 78 7.08 -5.57 -5.62
N TRP A 79 7.73 -5.10 -4.56
CA TRP A 79 7.19 -5.22 -3.20
C TRP A 79 6.38 -3.98 -2.84
N MET A 80 5.35 -4.15 -2.04
CA MET A 80 4.65 -3.08 -1.34
C MET A 80 4.72 -3.32 0.16
N ASN A 81 4.94 -2.26 0.95
CA ASN A 81 4.60 -2.21 2.36
C ASN A 81 3.21 -1.55 2.56
N ALA A 82 2.72 -1.49 3.79
CA ALA A 82 1.41 -0.89 4.10
C ALA A 82 1.28 0.57 3.60
N GLU A 83 2.33 1.38 3.74
CA GLU A 83 2.35 2.77 3.29
C GLU A 83 2.24 2.89 1.76
N SER A 84 3.05 2.12 1.02
CA SER A 84 3.02 2.13 -0.44
C SER A 84 1.69 1.62 -1.02
N LEU A 85 1.04 0.66 -0.35
CA LEU A 85 -0.29 0.19 -0.73
C LEU A 85 -1.36 1.26 -0.46
N ALA A 86 -1.32 1.90 0.70
CA ALA A 86 -2.23 2.98 1.04
C ALA A 86 -2.11 4.15 0.06
N LEU A 87 -0.90 4.59 -0.25
CA LEU A 87 -0.63 5.64 -1.23
C LEU A 87 -1.08 5.24 -2.64
N SER A 88 -0.92 3.97 -3.01
CA SER A 88 -1.40 3.48 -4.30
C SER A 88 -2.93 3.59 -4.43
N ILE A 89 -3.67 3.22 -3.38
CA ILE A 89 -5.14 3.35 -3.34
C ILE A 89 -5.56 4.82 -3.34
N GLU A 90 -4.86 5.65 -2.58
CA GLU A 90 -5.16 7.08 -2.43
C GLU A 90 -4.95 7.84 -3.74
N THR A 91 -3.78 7.68 -4.36
CA THR A 91 -3.38 8.41 -5.57
C THR A 91 -3.95 7.82 -6.85
N GLY A 92 -4.24 6.51 -6.87
CA GLY A 92 -4.54 5.78 -8.10
C GLY A 92 -3.30 5.53 -8.97
N GLU A 93 -2.10 5.75 -8.45
CA GLU A 93 -0.82 5.53 -9.14
C GLU A 93 0.04 4.56 -8.32
N VAL A 94 0.82 3.71 -8.99
CA VAL A 94 1.53 2.64 -8.29
C VAL A 94 2.74 3.17 -7.50
N HIS A 95 2.72 2.89 -6.20
CA HIS A 95 3.84 3.11 -5.29
C HIS A 95 4.37 1.76 -4.80
N TYR A 96 5.68 1.57 -4.84
CA TYR A 96 6.37 0.37 -4.38
C TYR A 96 7.27 0.67 -3.18
N TRP A 97 7.72 -0.40 -2.52
CA TRP A 97 8.78 -0.38 -1.53
C TRP A 97 10.05 -1.00 -2.11
N SER A 98 11.13 -0.22 -2.18
CA SER A 98 12.44 -0.73 -2.57
C SER A 98 13.10 -1.43 -1.40
N ARG A 99 13.24 -2.76 -1.46
CA ARG A 99 13.91 -3.52 -0.38
C ARG A 99 15.38 -3.16 -0.21
N SER A 100 16.08 -2.88 -1.32
CA SER A 100 17.52 -2.56 -1.28
C SER A 100 17.80 -1.15 -0.80
N ARG A 101 16.92 -0.20 -1.12
CA ARG A 101 17.05 1.21 -0.68
C ARG A 101 16.29 1.52 0.61
N GLN A 102 15.45 0.58 1.06
CA GLN A 102 14.55 0.74 2.21
C GLN A 102 13.74 2.05 2.14
N GLU A 103 13.18 2.33 0.98
CA GLU A 103 12.46 3.56 0.72
C GLU A 103 11.20 3.32 -0.13
N LEU A 104 10.25 4.24 0.01
CA LEU A 104 9.09 4.37 -0.86
C LEU A 104 9.53 4.82 -2.26
N TRP A 105 8.95 4.22 -3.29
CA TRP A 105 9.23 4.54 -4.69
C TRP A 105 7.93 4.72 -5.46
N HIS A 106 7.62 5.96 -5.84
CA HIS A 106 6.56 6.24 -6.81
C HIS A 106 7.06 5.85 -8.21
N LYS A 107 6.46 4.80 -8.80
CA LYS A 107 6.90 4.24 -10.08
C LYS A 107 6.75 5.28 -11.18
N GLY A 108 7.87 5.64 -11.80
CA GLY A 108 7.90 6.59 -12.92
C GLY A 108 7.98 8.06 -12.51
N ALA A 109 8.01 8.41 -11.22
CA ALA A 109 8.09 9.81 -10.77
C ALA A 109 9.29 10.58 -11.35
N THR A 110 10.42 9.88 -11.58
CA THR A 110 11.61 10.48 -12.19
C THR A 110 11.64 10.37 -13.71
N SER A 111 11.12 9.26 -14.28
CA SER A 111 11.23 8.98 -15.72
C SER A 111 10.00 9.40 -16.55
N GLY A 112 8.89 9.75 -15.90
CA GLY A 112 7.59 9.96 -16.54
C GLY A 112 6.82 8.66 -16.86
N HIS A 113 7.42 7.49 -16.64
CA HIS A 113 6.79 6.18 -16.94
C HIS A 113 5.88 5.69 -15.81
N ILE A 114 4.86 6.51 -15.52
CA ILE A 114 3.87 6.32 -14.46
C ILE A 114 3.01 5.08 -14.73
N GLN A 115 2.54 4.45 -13.65
CA GLN A 115 1.60 3.34 -13.72
C GLN A 115 0.28 3.74 -13.07
N ARG A 116 -0.77 3.95 -13.87
CA ARG A 116 -2.10 4.30 -13.37
C ARG A 116 -2.90 3.04 -13.07
N ILE A 117 -3.45 2.94 -11.89
CA ILE A 117 -4.22 1.77 -11.43
C ILE A 117 -5.61 1.81 -12.06
N LYS A 118 -5.98 0.71 -12.72
CA LYS A 118 -7.33 0.47 -13.26
C LYS A 118 -8.13 -0.46 -12.36
N ALA A 119 -7.47 -1.45 -11.77
CA ALA A 119 -8.05 -2.33 -10.76
C ALA A 119 -6.95 -2.95 -9.90
N MET A 120 -7.31 -3.39 -8.69
CA MET A 120 -6.42 -4.12 -7.79
C MET A 120 -7.16 -5.31 -7.21
N TYR A 121 -6.49 -6.45 -7.18
CA TYR A 121 -6.98 -7.69 -6.62
C TYR A 121 -5.94 -8.22 -5.62
N TYR A 122 -6.41 -8.93 -4.61
CA TYR A 122 -5.59 -9.83 -3.81
C TYR A 122 -5.97 -11.28 -4.17
N ASP A 123 -5.06 -12.22 -3.96
CA ASP A 123 -5.30 -13.64 -4.23
C ASP A 123 -6.12 -14.34 -3.13
N CYS A 124 -6.24 -15.67 -3.20
CA CYS A 124 -7.21 -16.41 -2.38
C CYS A 124 -6.88 -16.41 -0.88
N ASP A 125 -5.62 -16.24 -0.50
CA ASP A 125 -5.13 -16.15 0.87
C ASP A 125 -4.55 -14.76 1.23
N ALA A 126 -4.68 -13.80 0.31
CA ALA A 126 -4.39 -12.38 0.50
C ALA A 126 -2.92 -12.07 0.80
N ASP A 127 -2.00 -12.87 0.24
CA ASP A 127 -0.55 -12.68 0.38
C ASP A 127 0.15 -12.26 -0.93
N ALA A 128 -0.61 -12.06 -2.00
CA ALA A 128 -0.15 -11.40 -3.23
C ALA A 128 -1.19 -10.43 -3.81
N LEU A 129 -0.70 -9.40 -4.50
CA LEU A 129 -1.52 -8.45 -5.24
C LEU A 129 -1.35 -8.61 -6.74
N LEU A 130 -2.47 -8.54 -7.47
CA LEU A 130 -2.50 -8.27 -8.91
C LEU A 130 -3.00 -6.84 -9.13
N VAL A 131 -2.16 -6.00 -9.72
CA VAL A 131 -2.48 -4.61 -10.04
C VAL A 131 -2.64 -4.48 -11.54
N LYS A 132 -3.88 -4.27 -12.00
CA LYS A 132 -4.18 -3.98 -13.40
C LYS A 132 -3.91 -2.50 -13.65
N ILE A 133 -3.02 -2.20 -14.59
CA ILE A 133 -2.53 -0.84 -14.81
C ILE A 133 -2.63 -0.39 -16.27
N GLU A 134 -2.74 0.92 -16.46
CA GLU A 134 -2.36 1.61 -17.69
C GLU A 134 -0.91 2.10 -17.50
N GLN A 135 0.01 1.60 -18.32
CA GLN A 135 1.39 2.05 -18.33
C GLN A 135 1.49 3.33 -19.18
N ILE A 136 1.93 4.42 -18.57
CA ILE A 136 2.21 5.67 -19.29
C ILE A 136 3.61 5.56 -19.91
N GLY A 137 3.68 5.75 -21.23
CA GLY A 137 4.85 5.41 -22.04
C GLY A 137 4.98 3.90 -22.28
N ASP A 138 5.92 3.50 -23.13
CA ASP A 138 6.01 2.10 -23.61
C ASP A 138 6.89 1.18 -22.75
N VAL A 139 7.45 1.68 -21.64
CA VAL A 139 8.49 0.97 -20.87
C VAL A 139 8.15 0.89 -19.38
N ALA A 140 8.07 -0.33 -18.85
CA ALA A 140 8.04 -0.55 -17.40
C ALA A 140 9.45 -0.76 -16.83
N CYS A 141 10.38 -1.28 -17.63
CA CYS A 141 11.72 -1.67 -17.21
C CYS A 141 12.74 -0.54 -17.43
N HIS A 142 13.72 -0.44 -16.52
CA HIS A 142 14.83 0.51 -16.63
C HIS A 142 15.78 0.24 -17.80
N THR A 143 15.67 -0.93 -18.44
CA THR A 143 16.43 -1.28 -19.66
C THR A 143 15.82 -0.71 -20.93
N GLY A 144 14.65 -0.07 -20.84
CA GLY A 144 13.85 0.35 -22.00
C GLY A 144 12.93 -0.74 -22.55
N ALA A 145 12.85 -1.91 -21.90
CA ALA A 145 11.89 -2.94 -22.27
C ALA A 145 10.48 -2.64 -21.73
N ARG A 146 9.45 -3.07 -22.47
CA ARG A 146 8.03 -2.98 -22.07
C ARG A 146 7.76 -3.72 -20.77
N SER A 147 8.19 -4.97 -20.69
CA SER A 147 8.11 -5.82 -19.49
C SER A 147 9.51 -6.09 -18.95
N CYS A 148 9.64 -6.37 -17.66
CA CYS A 148 10.86 -6.93 -17.06
C CYS A 148 11.10 -8.40 -17.45
N PHE A 149 10.06 -9.11 -17.91
CA PHE A 149 10.09 -10.54 -18.23
C PHE A 149 10.37 -10.79 -19.72
N PHE A 150 11.47 -10.26 -20.24
CA PHE A 150 11.87 -10.39 -21.66
C PHE A 150 12.88 -11.51 -21.95
N ASN A 151 13.48 -12.11 -20.90
CA ASN A 151 14.41 -13.22 -21.06
C ASN A 151 13.67 -14.55 -20.93
N GLN A 152 13.80 -15.40 -21.95
CA GLN A 152 13.15 -16.72 -22.02
C GLN A 152 14.11 -17.82 -21.53
N ILE A 153 13.58 -18.81 -20.82
CA ILE A 153 14.36 -19.95 -20.29
C ILE A 153 14.17 -21.23 -21.12
N LEU A 154 12.95 -21.47 -21.64
CA LEU A 154 12.56 -22.67 -22.40
C LEU A 154 12.13 -22.28 -23.80
#